data_AF-A0A8T4WK70-F1
#
_entry.id   AF-A0A8T4WK70-F1
#
_cell.length_a   1.000
_cell.length_b   1.000
_cell.length_c   1.000
_cell.angle_alpha   90.00
_cell.angle_beta   90.00
_cell.angle_gamma   90.00
#
_symmetry.space_group_name_H-M   'P 1'
#
loop_
_entity.id
_entity.type
_entity.pdbx_description
1 polymer ?
#
loop_
_entity_poly.entity_id
_entity_poly.type
_entity_poly.pdbx_seq_one_letter_code
_entity_poly.pdbx_strand_id
1 'polypeptide(L)'
;MADEKERDPSQIKRDLDETVEKLEQSRPSSADWGKKMATNRDKWEELKKKIHDRQKTLKRLVKEKRAGTIGAKQFNKKYRKIQDELTDLEFAVYNLRLGTDIET
;
A
#
# COMPACT_ATOMS: atom_id res chain seq x y z
N MET A 1 -9.60 -25.81 -28.07
CA MET A 1 -9.23 -24.72 -29.00
C MET A 1 -10.53 -24.26 -29.65
N ALA A 2 -10.96 -23.01 -29.63
CA ALA A 2 -10.52 -21.76 -29.03
C ALA A 2 -11.77 -20.85 -29.02
N ASP A 3 -11.98 -20.04 -27.98
CA ASP A 3 -13.03 -19.01 -27.98
C ASP A 3 -12.46 -17.76 -27.29
N GLU A 4 -11.39 -17.21 -27.86
CA GLU A 4 -10.98 -15.83 -27.61
C GLU A 4 -11.87 -14.93 -28.47
N LYS A 5 -13.02 -14.52 -27.92
CA LYS A 5 -13.79 -13.42 -28.48
C LYS A 5 -12.94 -12.15 -28.39
N GLU A 6 -12.42 -11.70 -29.53
CA GLU A 6 -11.89 -10.35 -29.73
C GLU A 6 -12.90 -9.35 -29.17
N ARG A 7 -12.62 -8.84 -27.96
CA ARG A 7 -13.40 -7.77 -27.36
C ARG A 7 -13.15 -6.51 -28.19
N ASP A 8 -14.23 -5.91 -28.69
CA ASP A 8 -14.15 -4.70 -29.50
C ASP A 8 -13.37 -3.62 -28.74
N PRO A 9 -12.33 -3.01 -29.35
CA PRO A 9 -11.48 -2.03 -28.67
C PRO A 9 -12.26 -0.81 -28.18
N SER A 10 -13.42 -0.52 -28.78
CA SER A 10 -14.32 0.54 -28.33
C SER A 10 -15.08 0.15 -27.06
N GLN A 11 -15.42 -1.13 -26.88
CA GLN A 11 -15.99 -1.63 -25.63
C GLN A 11 -14.96 -1.61 -24.51
N ILE A 12 -13.71 -2.06 -24.78
CA ILE A 12 -12.62 -2.01 -23.80
C ILE A 12 -12.38 -0.57 -23.33
N LYS A 13 -12.37 0.40 -24.24
CA LYS A 13 -12.18 1.80 -23.91
C LYS A 13 -13.32 2.35 -23.05
N ARG A 14 -14.56 1.97 -23.35
CA ARG A 14 -15.74 2.41 -22.60
C ARG A 14 -15.77 1.82 -21.19
N ASP A 15 -15.45 0.53 -21.05
CA ASP A 15 -15.34 -0.13 -19.76
C ASP A 15 -14.21 0.48 -18.91
N LEU A 16 -13.10 0.88 -19.56
CA LEU A 16 -11.98 1.56 -18.90
C LEU A 16 -12.38 2.96 -18.44
N ASP A 17 -13.01 3.76 -19.31
CA ASP A 17 -13.49 5.11 -18.97
C ASP A 17 -14.52 5.05 -17.84
N GLU A 18 -15.44 4.08 -17.85
CA GLU A 18 -16.43 3.88 -16.79
C GLU A 18 -15.77 3.42 -15.46
N THR A 19 -14.71 2.62 -15.55
CA THR A 19 -13.92 2.21 -14.37
C THR A 19 -13.14 3.39 -13.79
N VAL A 20 -12.55 4.23 -14.64
CA VAL A 20 -11.84 5.46 -14.26
C VAL A 20 -12.81 6.46 -13.64
N GLU A 21 -13.98 6.66 -14.23
CA GLU A 21 -15.01 7.55 -13.70
C GLU A 21 -15.53 7.08 -12.33
N LYS A 22 -15.77 5.77 -12.16
CA LYS A 22 -16.11 5.19 -10.85
C LYS A 22 -14.99 5.37 -9.83
N LEU A 23 -13.72 5.25 -10.23
CA LEU A 23 -12.57 5.50 -9.36
C LEU A 23 -12.49 6.98 -8.94
N GLU A 24 -12.76 7.91 -9.85
CA GLU A 24 -12.76 9.35 -9.57
C GLU A 24 -13.94 9.78 -8.67
N GLN A 25 -15.14 9.23 -8.92
CA GLN A 25 -16.34 9.45 -8.09
C GLN A 25 -16.25 8.74 -6.73
N SER A 26 -15.49 7.64 -6.64
CA SER A 26 -15.26 6.89 -5.39
C SER A 26 -14.21 7.50 -4.48
N ARG A 27 -13.71 8.72 -4.74
CA ARG A 27 -12.90 9.47 -3.77
C ARG A 27 -13.71 9.60 -2.48
N PRO A 28 -13.40 8.81 -1.43
CA PRO A 28 -14.20 8.87 -0.23
C PRO A 28 -13.95 10.25 0.38
N SER A 29 -15.04 10.96 0.66
CA SER A 29 -15.02 12.05 1.63
C SER A 29 -14.28 11.55 2.88
N SER A 30 -13.51 12.41 3.55
CA SER A 30 -12.84 12.07 4.81
C SER A 30 -13.79 11.47 5.86
N ALA A 31 -15.10 11.74 5.73
CA ALA A 31 -16.18 11.14 6.53
C ALA A 31 -16.38 9.62 6.29
N ASP A 32 -16.35 9.15 5.04
CA ASP A 32 -16.49 7.72 4.72
C ASP A 32 -15.26 6.91 5.13
N TRP A 33 -14.09 7.54 5.08
CA TRP A 33 -12.86 6.98 5.62
C TRP A 33 -12.95 6.79 7.14
N GLY A 34 -13.43 7.79 7.87
CA GLY A 34 -13.63 7.70 9.31
C GLY A 34 -14.57 6.56 9.70
N LYS A 35 -15.64 6.34 8.92
CA LYS A 35 -16.55 5.20 9.09
C LYS A 35 -15.90 3.85 8.77
N LYS A 36 -15.24 3.71 7.62
CA LYS A 36 -14.54 2.46 7.25
C LYS A 36 -13.43 2.08 8.23
N MET A 37 -12.71 3.07 8.76
CA MET A 37 -11.69 2.87 9.79
C MET A 37 -12.29 2.59 11.16
N ALA A 38 -13.48 3.11 11.48
CA ALA A 38 -14.19 2.72 12.71
C ALA A 38 -14.62 1.25 12.66
N THR A 39 -15.08 0.76 11.51
CA THR A 39 -15.44 -0.66 11.30
C THR A 39 -14.21 -1.59 11.29
N ASN A 40 -13.05 -1.11 10.84
CA ASN A 40 -11.80 -1.87 10.80
C ASN A 40 -10.76 -1.37 11.81
N ARG A 41 -11.21 -0.84 12.95
CA ARG A 41 -10.35 -0.11 13.90
C ARG A 41 -9.15 -0.92 14.37
N ASP A 42 -9.35 -2.20 14.67
CA ASP A 42 -8.27 -3.05 15.18
C ASP A 42 -7.19 -3.31 14.12
N LYS A 43 -7.60 -3.62 12.88
CA LYS A 43 -6.67 -3.76 11.75
C LYS A 43 -5.91 -2.45 11.48
N TRP A 44 -6.59 -1.32 11.59
CA TRP A 44 -5.99 0.00 11.40
C TRP A 44 -4.94 0.33 12.47
N GLU A 45 -5.26 0.11 13.74
CA GLU A 45 -4.31 0.31 14.84
C GLU A 45 -3.13 -0.66 14.77
N GLU A 46 -3.36 -1.89 14.33
CA GLU A 46 -2.28 -2.86 14.09
C GLU A 46 -1.34 -2.39 12.95
N LEU A 47 -1.89 -1.94 11.82
CA LEU A 47 -1.10 -1.41 10.70
C LEU A 47 -0.28 -0.19 11.13
N LYS A 48 -0.89 0.76 11.85
CA LYS A 48 -0.18 1.91 12.42
C LYS A 48 0.99 1.48 13.30
N LYS A 49 0.76 0.51 14.20
CA LYS A 49 1.80 0.00 15.10
C LYS A 49 2.95 -0.60 14.31
N LYS A 50 2.66 -1.45 13.31
CA LYS A 50 3.66 -2.05 12.43
C LYS A 50 4.48 -1.00 11.68
N ILE A 51 3.82 -0.01 11.07
CA ILE A 51 4.49 1.09 10.35
C ILE A 51 5.42 1.85 11.30
N HIS A 52 4.92 2.21 12.48
CA HIS A 52 5.68 2.96 13.46
C HIS A 52 6.92 2.19 13.96
N ASP A 53 6.78 0.88 14.18
CA ASP A 53 7.90 0.02 14.59
C ASP A 53 8.95 -0.13 13.48
N ARG A 54 8.53 -0.21 12.21
CA ARG A 54 9.44 -0.19 11.06
C ARG A 54 10.16 1.15 10.91
N GLN A 55 9.47 2.27 11.07
CA GLN A 55 10.08 3.60 11.08
C GLN A 55 11.09 3.78 12.21
N LYS A 56 10.80 3.27 13.42
CA LYS A 56 11.76 3.24 14.53
C LYS A 56 13.00 2.41 14.18
N THR A 57 12.80 1.25 13.57
CA THR A 57 13.88 0.36 13.15
C THR A 57 14.76 1.04 12.10
N LEU A 58 14.16 1.76 11.14
CA LEU A 58 14.87 2.55 10.15
C LEU A 58 15.72 3.65 10.79
N LYS A 59 15.13 4.41 11.73
CA LYS A 59 15.84 5.45 12.48
C LYS A 59 17.04 4.87 13.25
N ARG A 60 16.88 3.69 13.86
CA ARG A 60 17.97 2.98 14.54
C ARG A 60 19.06 2.57 13.56
N LEU A 61 18.69 2.00 12.42
CA LEU A 61 19.63 1.57 11.38
C LEU A 61 20.49 2.74 10.87
N VAL A 62 19.88 3.90 10.65
CA VAL A 62 20.60 5.13 10.27
C VAL A 62 21.56 5.58 11.37
N LYS A 63 21.14 5.53 12.64
CA LYS A 63 22.03 5.84 13.78
C LYS A 63 23.22 4.88 13.85
N GLU A 64 23.00 3.58 13.71
CA GLU A 64 24.05 2.55 13.70
C GLU A 64 25.03 2.76 12.54
N LYS A 65 24.54 3.17 11.37
CA LYS A 65 25.40 3.52 10.22
C LYS A 65 26.22 4.77 10.47
N ARG A 66 25.63 5.82 11.05
CA ARG A 66 26.35 7.06 11.42
C ARG A 66 27.39 6.83 12.50
N ALA A 67 27.11 5.94 13.45
CA ALA A 67 28.05 5.52 14.49
C ALA A 67 29.17 4.61 13.97
N GLY A 68 29.15 4.22 12.69
CA GLY A 68 30.15 3.32 12.10
C GLY A 68 30.01 1.86 12.56
N THR A 69 28.99 1.53 13.36
CA THR A 69 28.75 0.17 13.90
C THR A 69 28.41 -0.83 12.80
N ILE A 70 27.88 -0.35 11.65
CA ILE A 70 27.58 -1.19 10.49
C ILE A 70 28.21 -0.65 9.20
N GLY A 71 28.72 -1.57 8.38
CA GLY A 71 29.28 -1.28 7.07
C GLY A 71 28.22 -0.87 6.04
N ALA A 72 28.64 -0.24 4.94
CA ALA A 72 27.72 0.24 3.89
C ALA A 72 26.89 -0.88 3.25
N LYS A 73 27.51 -2.04 2.97
CA LYS A 73 26.82 -3.22 2.42
C LYS A 73 25.71 -3.73 3.35
N GLN A 74 26.00 -3.80 4.66
CA GLN A 74 25.04 -4.27 5.66
C GLN A 74 23.89 -3.26 5.86
N PHE A 75 24.20 -1.97 5.84
CA PHE A 75 23.19 -0.90 5.85
C PHE A 75 22.26 -1.01 4.65
N ASN A 76 22.79 -1.06 3.42
CA ASN A 76 21.96 -1.13 2.21
C ASN A 76 21.04 -2.35 2.19
N LYS A 77 21.54 -3.53 2.62
CA LYS A 77 20.72 -4.74 2.71
C LYS A 77 19.56 -4.59 3.69
N LYS A 78 19.83 -4.09 4.89
CA LYS A 78 18.80 -3.89 5.93
C LYS A 78 17.83 -2.77 5.56
N TYR A 79 18.35 -1.70 4.96
CA TYR A 79 17.57 -0.54 4.52
C TYR A 79 16.55 -0.95 3.47
N ARG A 80 16.98 -1.69 2.44
CA ARG A 80 16.08 -2.21 1.40
C ARG A 80 14.96 -3.07 1.98
N LYS A 81 15.31 -4.01 2.87
CA LYS A 81 14.31 -4.85 3.53
C LYS A 81 13.26 -4.03 4.30
N ILE A 82 13.70 -3.02 5.05
CA ILE A 82 12.77 -2.17 5.82
C ILE A 82 11.91 -1.31 4.88
N GLN A 83 12.46 -0.87 3.73
CA GLN A 83 11.67 -0.16 2.72
C GLN A 83 10.60 -1.06 2.10
N ASP A 84 10.97 -2.28 1.69
CA ASP A 84 10.01 -3.25 1.13
C ASP A 84 8.87 -3.50 2.14
N GLU A 85 9.21 -3.75 3.41
CA GLU A 85 8.22 -3.94 4.49
C GLU A 85 7.34 -2.70 4.74
N LEU A 86 7.88 -1.49 4.57
CA LEU A 86 7.09 -0.25 4.70
C LEU A 86 6.15 -0.08 3.50
N THR A 87 6.61 -0.38 2.29
CA THR A 87 5.80 -0.35 1.08
C THR A 87 4.64 -1.32 1.17
N ASP A 88 4.85 -2.56 1.63
CA ASP A 88 3.79 -3.53 1.85
C ASP A 88 2.73 -3.03 2.85
N LEU A 89 3.19 -2.39 3.94
CA LEU A 89 2.28 -1.82 4.95
C LEU A 89 1.51 -0.61 4.41
N GLU A 90 2.14 0.23 3.58
CA GLU A 90 1.48 1.35 2.90
C GLU A 90 0.41 0.85 1.93
N PHE A 91 0.69 -0.21 1.18
CA PHE A 91 -0.29 -0.90 0.34
C PHE A 91 -1.44 -1.45 1.17
N ALA A 92 -1.18 -2.11 2.30
CA ALA A 92 -2.22 -2.60 3.19
C ALA A 92 -3.11 -1.47 3.72
N VAL A 93 -2.53 -0.31 4.05
CA VAL A 93 -3.29 0.90 4.44
C VAL A 93 -4.12 1.44 3.28
N TYR A 94 -3.57 1.41 2.07
CA TYR A 94 -4.26 1.86 0.87
C TYR A 94 -5.45 0.95 0.51
N ASN A 95 -5.26 -0.37 0.57
CA ASN A 95 -6.31 -1.36 0.39
C ASN A 95 -7.41 -1.20 1.45
N LEU A 96 -7.02 -0.98 2.72
CA LEU A 96 -7.97 -0.69 3.80
C LEU A 96 -8.77 0.60 3.55
N ARG A 97 -8.14 1.61 2.93
CA ARG A 97 -8.78 2.88 2.58
C ARG A 97 -9.77 2.74 1.43
N LEU A 98 -9.42 2.00 0.39
CA LEU A 98 -10.29 1.77 -0.75
C LEU A 98 -11.39 0.74 -0.45
N GLY A 99 -11.15 -0.16 0.52
CA GLY A 99 -12.03 -1.31 0.77
C GLY A 99 -11.92 -2.36 -0.34
N THR A 100 -10.78 -2.41 -1.01
CA THR A 100 -10.49 -3.33 -2.10
C THR A 100 -9.48 -4.37 -1.61
N ASP A 101 -9.86 -5.65 -1.66
CA ASP A 101 -8.95 -6.81 -1.56
C ASP A 101 -8.19 -6.94 -2.89
N ILE A 102 -7.34 -5.96 -3.21
CA ILE A 102 -6.38 -6.14 -4.29
C ILE A 102 -5.24 -6.96 -3.69
N GLU A 103 -5.38 -8.29 -3.75
CA GLU A 103 -4.28 -9.23 -3.60
C GLU A 103 -3.43 -9.16 -4.88
N THR A 104 -2.18 -8.71 -4.75
CA THR A 104 -1.13 -8.91 -5.76
C THR A 104 -0.50 -10.28 -5.63
#